data_AF-A0A7C5XSM6-F1
#
_entry.id   AF-A0A7C5XSM6-F1
#
_cell.length_a   1.000
_cell.length_b   1.000
_cell.length_c   1.000
_cell.angle_alpha   90.00
_cell.angle_beta   90.00
_cell.angle_gamma   90.00
#
_symmetry.space_group_name_H-M   'P 1'
#
loop_
_entity.id
_entity.type
_entity.pdbx_description
1 polymer ?
#
loop_
_entity_poly.entity_id
_entity_poly.type
_entity_poly.pdbx_seq_one_letter_code
_entity_poly.pdbx_strand_id
1 'polypeptide(L)'
;MGESGSQVIAAIPARWGSTRFPGKPLAELAGRPVIAHVVERALAAETVDLVVVATDHPAIAEAARAAGATVRMTGEHASGTDRIAEAVLAL
;
A
#
# COMPACT_ATOMS: atom_id res chain seq x y z
N MET A 1 3.89 -33.78 -1.07
CA MET A 1 2.83 -32.84 -0.67
C MET A 1 3.55 -31.61 -0.17
N GLY A 2 3.75 -30.61 -1.02
CA GLY A 2 4.52 -29.42 -0.65
C GLY A 2 3.79 -28.69 0.47
N GLU A 3 4.51 -28.33 1.53
CA GLU A 3 3.96 -27.52 2.60
C GLU A 3 3.48 -26.20 1.99
N SER A 4 2.18 -25.95 2.03
CA SER A 4 1.62 -24.67 1.65
C SER A 4 1.99 -23.70 2.77
N GLY A 5 3.18 -23.12 2.68
CA GLY A 5 3.65 -22.10 3.62
C GLY A 5 2.65 -20.95 3.67
N SER A 6 2.32 -20.48 4.86
CA SER A 6 1.49 -19.29 5.03
C SER A 6 2.17 -18.10 4.37
N GLN A 7 1.49 -17.44 3.43
CA GLN A 7 1.97 -16.21 2.81
C GLN A 7 1.75 -15.03 3.76
N VAL A 8 2.79 -14.21 3.96
CA VAL A 8 2.75 -12.98 4.75
C VAL A 8 2.66 -11.78 3.81
N ILE A 9 1.54 -11.05 3.90
CA ILE A 9 1.27 -9.88 3.06
C ILE A 9 1.35 -8.61 3.89
N ALA A 10 2.18 -7.65 3.47
CA ALA A 10 2.18 -6.29 4.00
C ALA A 10 1.18 -5.43 3.20
N ALA A 11 0.02 -5.17 3.79
CA ALA A 11 -1.01 -4.31 3.21
C ALA A 11 -0.91 -2.87 3.73
N ILE A 12 -0.74 -1.91 2.81
CA ILE A 12 -0.54 -0.49 3.11
C ILE A 12 -1.77 0.31 2.63
N PRO A 13 -2.64 0.80 3.53
CA PRO A 13 -3.75 1.65 3.14
C PRO A 13 -3.26 3.08 2.88
N ALA A 14 -3.45 3.58 1.66
CA ALA A 14 -3.02 4.91 1.24
C ALA A 14 -4.17 5.66 0.57
N ARG A 15 -4.83 6.56 1.31
CA ARG A 15 -5.92 7.41 0.78
C ARG A 15 -5.48 8.85 0.59
N TRP A 16 -6.12 9.54 -0.36
CA TRP A 16 -5.91 10.98 -0.55
C TRP A 16 -6.46 11.83 0.62
N GLY A 17 -7.66 11.48 1.10
CA GLY A 17 -8.49 12.27 2.02
C GLY A 17 -8.05 12.27 3.50
N SER A 18 -6.77 12.49 3.80
CA SER A 18 -6.33 12.79 5.17
C SER A 18 -6.70 14.23 5.53
N THR A 19 -7.59 14.42 6.52
CA THR A 19 -8.06 15.75 6.94
C THR A 19 -6.97 16.64 7.53
N ARG A 20 -5.98 16.06 8.22
CA ARG A 20 -4.87 16.79 8.85
C ARG A 20 -3.67 17.00 7.94
N PHE A 21 -3.54 16.20 6.90
CA PHE A 21 -2.48 16.33 5.91
C PHE A 21 -2.96 15.76 4.57
N PRO A 22 -3.72 16.55 3.78
CA PRO A 22 -4.21 16.14 2.47
C PRO A 22 -3.07 15.77 1.54
N GLY A 23 -3.22 14.68 0.77
CA GLY A 23 -2.20 14.24 -0.19
C GLY A 23 -0.92 13.72 0.44
N LYS A 24 -0.88 13.46 1.77
CA LYS A 24 0.30 12.94 2.49
C LYS A 24 1.05 11.82 1.76
N PRO A 25 0.41 10.80 1.14
CA PRO A 25 1.15 9.74 0.45
C PRO A 25 2.03 10.24 -0.69
N LEU A 26 1.65 11.34 -1.36
CA LEU A 26 2.43 11.97 -2.43
C LEU A 26 3.30 13.14 -1.96
N ALA A 27 3.22 13.53 -0.68
CA ALA A 27 4.10 14.54 -0.15
C ALA A 27 5.56 14.12 -0.32
N GLU A 28 6.42 15.06 -0.70
CA GLU A 28 7.84 14.78 -0.85
C GLU A 28 8.52 14.68 0.52
N LEU A 29 9.30 13.62 0.67
CA LEU A 29 10.21 13.40 1.78
C LEU A 29 11.56 13.01 1.19
N ALA A 30 12.60 13.81 1.42
CA ALA A 30 13.94 13.58 0.85
C ALA A 30 13.93 13.32 -0.67
N GLY A 31 13.16 14.13 -1.42
CA GLY A 31 13.10 14.08 -2.89
C GLY A 31 12.25 12.94 -3.47
N ARG A 32 11.50 12.20 -2.65
CA ARG A 32 10.64 11.10 -3.10
C ARG A 32 9.30 11.09 -2.36
N PRO A 33 8.21 10.59 -2.97
CA PRO A 33 6.91 10.49 -2.30
C PRO A 33 6.99 9.67 -1.01
N VAL A 34 6.29 10.09 0.05
CA VAL A 34 6.20 9.34 1.32
C VAL A 34 5.81 7.88 1.09
N ILE A 35 4.88 7.60 0.17
CA ILE A 35 4.45 6.22 -0.11
C ILE A 35 5.60 5.35 -0.63
N ALA A 36 6.54 5.91 -1.39
CA ALA A 36 7.67 5.16 -1.92
C ALA A 36 8.59 4.68 -0.78
N HIS A 37 8.85 5.52 0.21
CA HIS A 37 9.63 5.13 1.40
C HIS A 37 8.95 4.00 2.18
N VAL A 38 7.62 4.04 2.33
CA VAL A 38 6.88 2.99 3.05
C VAL A 38 6.94 1.66 2.30
N VAL A 39 6.75 1.69 0.97
CA VAL A 39 6.84 0.50 0.11
C VAL A 39 8.23 -0.13 0.20
N GLU A 40 9.30 0.65 0.08
CA GLU A 40 10.66 0.12 0.14
C GLU A 40 10.99 -0.51 1.50
N ARG A 41 10.52 0.10 2.60
CA ARG A 41 10.71 -0.48 3.92
C ARG A 41 9.95 -1.79 4.09
N ALA A 42 8.76 -1.91 3.51
CA ALA A 42 7.99 -3.15 3.53
C ALA A 42 8.66 -4.23 2.66
N LEU A 43 9.19 -3.87 1.49
CA LEU A 43 9.92 -4.79 0.60
C LEU A 43 11.24 -5.27 1.20
N ALA A 44 11.88 -4.46 2.06
CA ALA A 44 13.12 -4.84 2.74
C ALA A 44 12.93 -5.81 3.91
N ALA A 45 11.69 -6.13 4.30
CA ALA A 45 11.42 -7.05 5.39
C ALA A 45 11.49 -8.51 4.90
N GLU A 46 12.43 -9.29 5.44
CA GLU A 46 12.67 -10.69 5.03
C GLU A 46 11.47 -11.62 5.22
N THR A 47 10.55 -11.28 6.11
CA THR A 47 9.36 -12.07 6.42
C THR A 47 8.14 -11.67 5.61
N VAL A 48 8.24 -10.71 4.68
CA VAL A 48 7.11 -10.24 3.85
C VAL A 48 7.27 -10.80 2.45
N ASP A 49 6.28 -11.61 2.03
CA ASP A 49 6.28 -12.22 0.70
C ASP A 49 5.71 -11.27 -0.37
N LEU A 50 4.80 -10.39 0.03
CA LEU A 50 4.09 -9.49 -0.89
C LEU A 50 3.77 -8.16 -0.22
N VAL A 51 4.05 -7.06 -0.94
CA VAL A 51 3.64 -5.70 -0.55
C VAL A 51 2.49 -5.25 -1.43
N VAL A 52 1.36 -4.90 -0.82
CA VAL A 52 0.17 -4.40 -1.50
C VAL A 52 -0.20 -3.02 -0.98
N VAL A 53 -0.27 -2.04 -1.87
CA VAL A 53 -0.84 -0.72 -1.56
C VAL A 53 -2.30 -0.69 -1.98
N ALA A 54 -3.17 -0.38 -1.03
CA ALA A 54 -4.61 -0.22 -1.24
C ALA A 54 -4.95 1.27 -1.29
N THR A 55 -5.44 1.77 -2.43
CA THR A 55 -5.63 3.22 -2.64
C THR A 55 -6.85 3.54 -3.49
N ASP A 56 -7.43 4.72 -3.26
CA ASP A 56 -8.52 5.29 -4.07
C ASP A 56 -8.01 6.27 -5.13
N HIS A 57 -6.71 6.56 -5.16
CA HIS A 57 -6.18 7.67 -5.95
C HIS A 57 -5.17 7.22 -7.01
N PRO A 58 -5.39 7.51 -8.30
CA PRO A 58 -4.52 7.07 -9.39
C PRO A 58 -3.04 7.49 -9.24
N ALA A 59 -2.78 8.72 -8.80
CA ALA A 59 -1.39 9.17 -8.62
C ALA A 59 -0.66 8.47 -7.45
N ILE A 60 -1.39 8.09 -6.39
CA ILE A 60 -0.81 7.27 -5.29
C ILE A 60 -0.48 5.88 -5.84
N ALA A 61 -1.38 5.32 -6.66
CA ALA A 61 -1.19 4.03 -7.30
C ALA A 61 0.05 4.02 -8.21
N GLU A 62 0.25 5.07 -9.00
CA GLU A 62 1.43 5.22 -9.85
C GLU A 62 2.73 5.29 -9.04
N ALA A 63 2.78 6.15 -8.01
CA ALA A 63 3.95 6.28 -7.15
C ALA A 63 4.28 4.97 -6.40
N ALA A 64 3.27 4.23 -5.96
CA ALA A 64 3.44 2.93 -5.31
C ALA A 64 3.96 1.86 -6.27
N ARG A 65 3.43 1.79 -7.50
CA ARG A 65 3.94 0.87 -8.55
C ARG A 65 5.38 1.18 -8.90
N ALA A 66 5.72 2.46 -9.05
CA ALA A 66 7.08 2.90 -9.31
C ALA A 66 8.07 2.51 -8.19
N ALA A 67 7.57 2.38 -6.95
CA ALA A 67 8.35 1.89 -5.81
C ALA A 67 8.40 0.36 -5.68
N GLY A 68 7.73 -0.39 -6.57
CA GLY A 68 7.76 -1.86 -6.61
C GLY A 68 6.61 -2.57 -5.88
N ALA A 69 5.60 -1.85 -5.39
CA ALA A 69 4.44 -2.49 -4.77
C ALA A 69 3.44 -3.03 -5.79
N THR A 70 2.76 -4.12 -5.42
CA THR A 70 1.46 -4.45 -6.02
C THR A 70 0.45 -3.40 -5.58
N VAL A 71 -0.43 -2.98 -6.49
CA VAL A 71 -1.45 -1.98 -6.17
C VAL A 71 -2.85 -2.52 -6.42
N ARG A 72 -3.74 -2.24 -5.47
CA ARG A 72 -5.18 -2.46 -5.59
C ARG A 72 -5.90 -1.12 -5.46
N MET A 73 -6.70 -0.82 -6.47
CA MET A 73 -7.64 0.29 -6.40
C MET A 73 -8.82 -0.14 -5.53
N THR A 74 -9.22 0.72 -4.61
CA THR A 74 -10.32 0.44 -3.67
C THR A 74 -11.32 1.59 -3.65
N GLY A 75 -12.53 1.33 -3.16
CA GLY A 75 -13.50 2.38 -2.87
C GLY A 75 -13.10 3.30 -1.70
N GLU A 76 -14.02 4.21 -1.37
CA GLU A 76 -13.95 4.96 -0.11
C GLU A 76 -14.35 4.06 1.07
N HIS A 77 -13.63 4.21 2.19
CA HIS A 77 -13.82 3.41 3.38
C HIS A 77 -13.73 4.26 4.64
N ALA A 78 -14.50 3.89 5.66
CA ALA A 78 -14.49 4.54 6.97
C ALA A 78 -13.13 4.38 7.67
N SER A 79 -12.51 3.21 7.54
CA SER A 79 -11.21 2.91 8.15
C SER A 79 -10.17 2.39 7.15
N GLY A 80 -8.90 2.38 7.57
CA GLY A 80 -7.83 1.74 6.81
C GLY A 80 -7.96 0.22 6.78
N THR A 81 -8.51 -0.39 7.83
CA THR A 81 -8.71 -1.84 7.91
C THR A 81 -9.73 -2.33 6.90
N ASP A 82 -10.86 -1.63 6.73
CA ASP A 82 -11.90 -2.00 5.74
C ASP A 82 -11.32 -1.97 4.31
N ARG A 83 -10.50 -0.95 4.04
CA ARG A 83 -9.78 -0.82 2.77
C ARG A 83 -8.81 -1.98 2.52
N ILE A 84 -8.06 -2.38 3.55
CA ILE A 84 -7.16 -3.54 3.45
C ILE A 84 -7.98 -4.81 3.17
N ALA A 85 -9.12 -4.99 3.85
CA ALA A 85 -9.97 -6.16 3.65
C ALA A 85 -10.46 -6.26 2.20
N GLU A 86 -10.94 -5.16 1.59
CA GLU A 86 -11.28 -5.14 0.15
C GLU A 86 -10.08 -5.54 -0.72
N ALA A 87 -8.92 -4.93 -0.48
CA ALA A 87 -7.74 -5.16 -1.30
C ALA A 87 -7.22 -6.59 -1.23
N VAL A 88 -7.22 -7.21 -0.04
CA VAL A 88 -6.67 -8.55 0.19
C VAL A 88 -7.63 -9.66 -0.24
N LEU A 89 -8.94 -9.48 -0.10
CA LEU A 89 -9.92 -10.45 -0.61
C LEU A 89 -9.88 -10.60 -2.15
N ALA A 90 -9.23 -9.67 -2.84
CA ALA A 90 -9.04 -9.65 -4.29
C ALA A 90 -7.60 -10.04 -4.72
N LEU A 91 -6.83 -10.69 -3.86
CA LEU A 91 -5.50 -11.25 -4.16
C LEU A 91 -5.59 -12.75 -4.38
#